data_AF-A0A0Q0VSE1-F1
#
_entry.id   AF-A0A0Q0VSE1-F1
#
_cell.length_a   1.000
_cell.length_b   1.000
_cell.length_c   1.000
_cell.angle_alpha   90.00
_cell.angle_beta   90.00
_cell.angle_gamma   90.00
#
_symmetry.space_group_name_H-M   'P 1'
#
loop_
_entity.id
_entity.type
_entity.pdbx_description
1 polymer ?
#
loop_
_entity_poly.entity_id
_entity_poly.type
_entity_poly.pdbx_seq_one_letter_code
_entity_poly.pdbx_strand_id
1 'polypeptide(L)'
;MADEDNMARLESEAALIYSSLFLVVLILMLYGIFVGTLFKTIFMSSMGHVFIIIMLIMTLITALEIIHIYRIYKCIRCYDIQRAKKLNSTIFAITGMIFSGLITGIILILLNDSLKLNN
;
A
#
# COMPACT_ATOMS: atom_id res chain seq x y z
N MET A 1 -13.14 25.19 -17.14
CA MET A 1 -11.76 25.26 -17.65
C MET A 1 -10.73 25.22 -16.53
N ALA A 2 -10.70 26.16 -15.57
CA ALA A 2 -9.75 26.08 -14.44
C ALA A 2 -9.87 24.81 -13.57
N ASP A 3 -11.06 24.21 -13.48
CA ASP A 3 -11.30 22.97 -12.71
C ASP A 3 -10.77 21.70 -13.40
N GLU A 4 -10.73 21.70 -14.73
CA GLU A 4 -10.38 20.51 -15.53
C GLU A 4 -8.85 20.32 -15.58
N ASP A 5 -8.10 21.42 -15.71
CA ASP A 5 -6.64 21.43 -15.59
C ASP A 5 -6.17 21.07 -14.18
N ASN A 6 -6.88 21.54 -13.15
CA ASN A 6 -6.58 21.19 -11.76
C ASN A 6 -6.82 19.69 -11.49
N MET A 7 -7.88 19.11 -12.05
CA MET A 7 -8.14 17.67 -11.95
C MET A 7 -7.06 16.84 -12.64
N ALA A 8 -6.72 17.17 -13.89
CA ALA A 8 -5.70 16.43 -14.65
C ALA A 8 -4.34 16.45 -13.95
N ARG A 9 -3.99 17.57 -13.32
CA ARG A 9 -2.75 17.72 -12.56
C ARG A 9 -2.74 16.86 -11.30
N LEU A 10 -3.83 16.84 -10.52
CA LEU A 10 -3.97 15.97 -9.34
C LEU A 10 -3.89 14.49 -9.70
N GLU A 11 -4.42 14.08 -10.86
CA GLU A 11 -4.29 12.71 -11.35
C GLU A 11 -2.85 12.33 -11.67
N SER A 12 -2.11 13.24 -12.30
CA SER A 12 -0.70 13.02 -12.61
C SER A 12 0.16 12.89 -11.35
N GLU A 13 -0.10 13.73 -10.34
CA GLU A 13 0.60 13.71 -9.06
C GLU A 13 0.30 12.43 -8.27
N ALA A 14 -0.95 11.98 -8.24
CA ALA A 14 -1.32 10.73 -7.60
C ALA A 14 -0.74 9.50 -8.33
N ALA A 15 -0.79 9.49 -9.66
CA ALA A 15 -0.18 8.41 -10.46
C ALA A 15 1.33 8.30 -10.21
N LEU A 16 2.03 9.44 -10.08
CA LEU A 16 3.44 9.49 -9.68
C LEU A 16 3.67 8.92 -8.28
N ILE A 17 2.85 9.30 -7.30
CA ILE A 17 2.96 8.78 -5.93
C ILE A 17 2.75 7.26 -5.91
N TYR A 18 1.72 6.74 -6.58
CA TYR A 18 1.46 5.31 -6.67
C TYR A 18 2.55 4.55 -7.43
N SER A 19 3.04 5.11 -8.54
CA SER A 19 4.16 4.55 -9.29
C SER A 19 5.42 4.45 -8.42
N SER A 20 5.72 5.50 -7.66
CA SER A 20 6.88 5.54 -6.77
C SER A 20 6.77 4.55 -5.61
N LEU A 21 5.59 4.46 -4.96
CA LEU A 21 5.32 3.46 -3.93
C LEU A 21 5.44 2.03 -4.46
N PHE A 22 4.87 1.75 -5.63
CA PHE A 22 4.99 0.45 -6.28
C PHE A 22 6.45 0.11 -6.60
N LEU A 23 7.23 1.07 -7.10
CA LEU A 23 8.65 0.89 -7.37
C LEU A 23 9.43 0.57 -6.09
N VAL A 24 9.16 1.27 -4.99
CA VAL A 24 9.81 1.01 -3.69
C VAL A 24 9.49 -0.40 -3.18
N VAL A 25 8.23 -0.82 -3.26
CA VAL A 25 7.81 -2.18 -2.87
C VAL A 25 8.49 -3.22 -3.76
N LEU A 26 8.58 -2.98 -5.07
CA LEU A 26 9.28 -3.88 -6.00
C LEU A 26 10.77 -4.00 -5.65
N ILE A 27 11.44 -2.89 -5.35
CA ILE A 27 12.85 -2.89 -4.94
C ILE A 27 13.06 -3.67 -3.64
N LEU A 28 12.19 -3.46 -2.64
CA LEU A 28 12.24 -4.20 -1.38
C LEU A 28 12.00 -5.70 -1.58
N MET A 29 11.09 -6.07 -2.49
CA MET A 29 10.81 -7.46 -2.82
C MET A 29 12.03 -8.12 -3.51
N LEU A 30 12.62 -7.44 -4.50
CA LEU A 30 13.84 -7.92 -5.17
C LEU A 30 15.01 -8.05 -4.19
N TYR A 31 15.18 -7.09 -3.30
CA TYR A 31 16.18 -7.14 -2.24
C TYR A 31 15.93 -8.31 -1.28
N GLY A 32 14.69 -8.53 -0.85
CA GLY A 32 14.31 -9.66 0.02
C GLY A 32 14.58 -11.02 -0.64
N ILE A 33 14.25 -11.18 -1.92
CA ILE A 33 14.55 -12.39 -2.69
C ILE A 33 16.06 -12.60 -2.81
N PHE A 34 16.82 -11.54 -3.10
CA PHE A 34 18.28 -11.58 -3.21
C PHE A 34 18.94 -11.99 -1.89
N VAL A 35 18.54 -11.37 -0.77
CA VAL A 35 19.03 -11.71 0.57
C VAL A 35 18.64 -13.15 0.93
N GLY A 36 17.40 -13.57 0.65
CA GLY A 36 16.94 -14.94 0.92
C GLY A 36 17.68 -16.00 0.11
N THR A 37 18.00 -15.73 -1.16
CA THR A 37 18.78 -16.64 -2.01
C THR A 37 20.24 -16.70 -1.59
N LEU A 38 20.86 -15.58 -1.22
CA LEU A 38 22.19 -15.54 -0.61
C LEU A 38 22.22 -16.35 0.69
N PHE A 39 21.24 -16.18 1.56
CA PHE A 39 21.16 -16.92 2.83
C PHE A 39 21.02 -18.43 2.59
N LYS A 40 20.19 -18.83 1.62
CA LYS A 40 20.03 -20.24 1.21
C LYS A 40 21.35 -20.84 0.68
N THR A 41 22.09 -20.09 -0.14
CA THR A 41 23.35 -20.56 -0.72
C THR A 41 24.47 -20.65 0.31
N ILE A 42 24.55 -19.68 1.23
CA ILE A 42 25.59 -19.65 2.27
C ILE A 42 25.35 -20.69 3.36
N PHE A 43 24.11 -20.84 3.83
CA PHE A 43 23.83 -21.68 5.01
C PHE A 43 23.34 -23.09 4.66
N MET A 44 23.15 -23.43 3.38
CA MET A 44 22.64 -24.74 2.88
C MET A 44 21.49 -25.31 3.71
N SER A 45 20.67 -24.43 4.27
CA SER A 45 19.73 -24.74 5.34
C SER A 45 18.31 -24.74 4.79
N SER A 46 17.51 -25.72 5.25
CA SER A 46 16.07 -25.77 5.00
C SER A 46 15.36 -24.46 5.40
N MET A 47 15.95 -23.68 6.30
CA MET A 47 15.43 -22.38 6.74
C MET A 47 15.35 -21.32 5.63
N GLY A 48 16.15 -21.44 4.55
CA GLY A 48 16.05 -20.53 3.41
C GLY A 48 14.69 -20.57 2.71
N HIS A 49 14.02 -21.74 2.71
CA HIS A 49 12.70 -21.89 2.09
C HIS A 49 11.61 -21.23 2.93
N VAL A 50 11.70 -21.36 4.27
CA VAL A 50 10.78 -20.70 5.21
C VAL A 50 10.85 -19.18 5.04
N PHE A 51 12.05 -18.63 4.90
CA PHE A 51 12.24 -17.19 4.70
C PHE A 51 11.63 -16.69 3.38
N ILE A 52 11.83 -17.42 2.28
CA ILE A 52 11.25 -17.09 0.97
C ILE A 52 9.71 -17.12 1.04
N ILE A 53 9.12 -18.13 1.72
CA ILE A 53 7.67 -18.24 1.89
C ILE A 53 7.12 -17.04 2.68
N ILE A 54 7.77 -16.67 3.79
CA ILE A 54 7.36 -15.51 4.60
C ILE A 54 7.42 -14.22 3.78
N MET A 55 8.50 -14.01 3.02
CA MET A 55 8.64 -12.84 2.14
C MET A 55 7.57 -12.80 1.05
N LEU A 56 7.20 -13.95 0.49
CA LEU A 56 6.15 -14.05 -0.50
C LEU A 56 4.78 -13.67 0.09
N ILE A 57 4.46 -14.16 1.29
CA ILE A 57 3.23 -13.82 2.02
C ILE A 57 3.18 -12.33 2.32
N MET A 58 4.27 -11.76 2.84
CA MET A 58 4.39 -10.33 3.12
C MET A 58 4.12 -9.49 1.87
N THR A 59 4.74 -9.85 0.75
CA THR A 59 4.52 -9.17 -0.54
C THR A 59 3.06 -9.22 -0.96
N LEU A 60 2.42 -10.38 -0.83
CA LEU A 60 1.03 -10.57 -1.25
C LEU A 60 0.07 -9.71 -0.40
N ILE A 61 0.34 -9.57 0.89
CA ILE A 61 -0.40 -8.66 1.79
C ILE A 61 -0.18 -7.20 1.36
N THR A 62 1.06 -6.77 1.12
CA THR A 62 1.35 -5.40 0.66
C THR A 62 0.65 -5.07 -0.66
N ALA A 63 0.61 -6.01 -1.60
CA ALA A 63 -0.09 -5.82 -2.88
C ALA A 63 -1.61 -5.64 -2.68
N LEU A 64 -2.23 -6.43 -1.80
CA LEU A 64 -3.64 -6.28 -1.46
C LEU A 64 -3.93 -4.92 -0.81
N GLU A 65 -3.03 -4.42 0.03
CA GLU A 65 -3.16 -3.10 0.64
C GLU A 65 -3.06 -1.97 -0.37
N ILE A 66 -2.12 -2.04 -1.32
CA ILE A 66 -2.02 -1.05 -2.39
C ILE A 66 -3.32 -0.99 -3.20
N ILE A 67 -3.89 -2.15 -3.56
CA ILE A 67 -5.17 -2.23 -4.28
C ILE A 67 -6.30 -1.63 -3.43
N HIS A 68 -6.30 -1.87 -2.12
CA HIS A 68 -7.30 -1.33 -1.21
C HIS A 68 -7.23 0.20 -1.13
N ILE A 69 -6.02 0.76 -0.95
CA ILE A 69 -5.78 2.20 -0.93
C ILE A 69 -6.19 2.82 -2.26
N TYR A 70 -5.88 2.19 -3.39
CA TYR A 70 -6.29 2.64 -4.71
C TYR A 70 -7.82 2.71 -4.85
N ARG A 71 -8.55 1.71 -4.32
CA ARG A 71 -10.03 1.72 -4.31
C ARG A 71 -10.58 2.88 -3.49
N ILE A 72 -10.01 3.15 -2.31
CA ILE A 72 -10.41 4.28 -1.46
C ILE A 72 -10.17 5.60 -2.18
N TYR A 73 -8.98 5.78 -2.76
CA TYR A 73 -8.61 6.97 -3.51
C TYR A 73 -9.57 7.22 -4.69
N LYS A 74 -9.91 6.17 -5.44
CA LYS A 74 -10.89 6.25 -6.53
C LYS A 74 -12.28 6.66 -6.03
N CYS A 75 -12.73 6.16 -4.88
CA CYS A 75 -14.02 6.56 -4.29
C CYS A 75 -14.04 8.03 -3.86
N ILE A 76 -12.96 8.52 -3.25
CA ILE A 76 -12.83 9.93 -2.85
C ILE A 76 -12.87 10.83 -4.08
N ARG A 77 -12.17 10.44 -5.16
CA ARG A 77 -12.16 11.19 -6.42
C ARG A 77 -13.54 11.26 -7.08
N CYS A 78 -14.37 10.22 -6.94
CA CYS A 78 -15.75 10.23 -7.42
C CYS A 78 -16.73 10.99 -6.49
N TYR A 79 -16.23 11.70 -5.46
CA TYR A 79 -17.03 12.33 -4.40
C TYR A 79 -17.99 11.36 -3.67
N ASP A 80 -17.75 10.05 -3.76
CA ASP A 80 -18.53 9.01 -3.10
C ASP A 80 -17.92 8.69 -1.72
N ILE A 81 -18.05 9.67 -0.83
CA ILE A 81 -17.48 9.66 0.53
C ILE A 81 -18.07 8.50 1.36
N GLN A 82 -19.36 8.16 1.16
CA GLN A 82 -20.01 7.05 1.86
C GLN A 82 -19.38 5.71 1.50
N ARG A 83 -19.06 5.49 0.21
CA ARG A 83 -18.42 4.27 -0.24
C ARG A 83 -16.95 4.19 0.19
N ALA A 84 -16.24 5.32 0.18
CA ALA A 84 -14.89 5.41 0.74
C ALA A 84 -14.86 5.03 2.23
N LYS A 85 -15.83 5.50 3.02
CA LYS A 85 -15.97 5.17 4.45
C LYS A 85 -16.30 3.70 4.69
N LYS A 86 -17.11 3.09 3.82
CA LYS A 86 -17.44 1.66 3.89
C LYS A 86 -16.25 0.76 3.51
N LEU A 87 -15.37 1.25 2.63
CA LEU A 87 -14.12 0.59 2.26
C LEU A 87 -13.05 0.75 3.35
N ASN A 88 -12.98 1.93 3.99
CA ASN A 88 -12.00 2.20 5.03
C ASN A 88 -12.35 1.47 6.34
N SER A 89 -11.70 0.34 6.59
CA SER A 89 -11.83 -0.40 7.84
C SER A 89 -10.58 -0.20 8.69
N THR A 90 -10.76 0.04 9.99
CA THR A 90 -9.66 0.14 10.96
C THR A 90 -8.74 -1.09 10.92
N ILE A 91 -9.27 -2.26 10.55
CA ILE A 91 -8.49 -3.48 10.35
C ILE A 91 -7.46 -3.28 9.24
N PHE A 92 -7.85 -2.74 8.08
CA PHE A 92 -6.92 -2.48 6.97
C PHE A 92 -5.89 -1.38 7.30
N ALA A 93 -6.24 -0.41 8.14
CA ALA A 93 -5.29 0.59 8.62
C ALA A 93 -4.20 -0.02 9.51
N ILE A 94 -4.59 -0.94 10.41
CA ILE A 94 -3.66 -1.67 11.27
C ILE A 94 -2.80 -2.62 10.45
N THR A 95 -3.36 -3.34 9.48
CA THR A 95 -2.60 -4.19 8.55
C THR A 95 -1.58 -3.33 7.80
N GLY A 96 -2.01 -2.18 7.25
CA GLY A 96 -1.14 -1.26 6.53
C GLY A 96 0.03 -0.75 7.37
N MET A 97 -0.20 -0.53 8.66
CA MET A 97 0.83 -0.10 9.59
C MET A 97 1.88 -1.19 9.88
N ILE A 98 1.44 -2.45 9.97
CA ILE A 98 2.30 -3.61 10.26
C ILE A 98 3.06 -4.06 9.01
N PHE A 99 2.41 -4.07 7.85
CA PHE A 99 2.91 -4.74 6.64
C PHE A 99 3.44 -3.79 5.57
N SER A 100 2.91 -2.57 5.46
CA SER A 100 3.34 -1.55 4.49
C SER A 100 4.09 -0.38 5.15
N GLY A 101 4.15 -0.36 6.48
CA GLY A 101 4.91 0.57 7.29
C GLY A 101 4.07 1.70 7.90
N LEU A 102 4.70 2.40 8.84
CA LEU A 102 4.09 3.41 9.70
C LEU A 102 3.38 4.52 8.90
N ILE A 103 3.96 4.92 7.77
CA ILE A 103 3.43 5.98 6.89
C ILE A 103 2.09 5.56 6.29
N THR A 104 2.02 4.36 5.70
CA THR A 104 0.81 3.84 5.07
C THR A 104 -0.33 3.68 6.10
N GLY A 105 -0.01 3.18 7.29
CA GLY A 105 -0.96 3.08 8.39
C GLY A 105 -1.47 4.44 8.88
N ILE A 106 -0.58 5.41 9.08
CA ILE A 106 -0.97 6.77 9.49
C ILE A 106 -1.88 7.42 8.45
N ILE A 107 -1.58 7.28 7.15
CA ILE A 107 -2.43 7.83 6.08
C ILE A 107 -3.84 7.26 6.15
N LEU A 108 -3.99 5.93 6.33
CA LEU A 108 -5.30 5.29 6.45
C LEU A 108 -6.08 5.74 7.70
N ILE A 109 -5.38 5.93 8.83
CA ILE A 109 -5.97 6.44 10.08
C ILE A 109 -6.43 7.89 9.92
N LEU A 110 -5.56 8.77 9.39
CA LEU A 110 -5.90 10.17 9.15
C LEU A 110 -7.08 10.31 8.18
N LEU A 111 -7.15 9.44 7.17
CA LEU A 111 -8.31 9.35 6.28
C LEU A 111 -9.59 8.93 7.03
N ASN A 112 -9.50 7.99 7.96
CA ASN A 112 -10.65 7.56 8.75
C ASN A 112 -11.18 8.67 9.66
N ASP A 113 -10.28 9.39 10.33
CA ASP A 113 -10.64 10.52 11.20
C ASP A 113 -11.21 11.70 10.40
N SER A 114 -10.60 12.04 9.25
CA SER A 114 -11.10 13.09 8.36
C SER A 114 -12.51 12.77 7.82
N LEU A 115 -12.78 11.50 7.51
CA LEU A 115 -14.10 11.02 7.08
C LEU A 115 -15.13 10.93 8.23
N LYS A 116 -14.68 11.03 9.48
CA LYS A 116 -15.54 11.07 10.67
C LYS A 116 -16.03 12.49 10.98
N LEU A 117 -15.21 13.51 10.72
CA LEU A 117 -15.47 14.92 11.02
C LEU A 117 -16.45 15.62 10.06
N ASN A 118 -16.71 15.05 8.88
CA ASN A 118 -17.60 15.63 7.86
C ASN A 118 -19.06 15.12 7.96
N ASN A 119 -19.44 14.62 9.15
CA ASN A 119 -20.79 14.18 9.54
C ASN A 119 -21.24 14.99 10.75
#